data_AF-A0A7Y0FM77-F1
#
_entry.id   AF-A0A7Y0FM77-F1
#
_cell.length_a   1.000
_cell.length_b   1.000
_cell.length_c   1.000
_cell.angle_alpha   90.00
_cell.angle_beta   90.00
_cell.angle_gamma   90.00
#
_symmetry.space_group_name_H-M   'P 1'
#
loop_
_entity.id
_entity.type
_entity.pdbx_description
1 polymer ?
#
loop_
_entity_poly.entity_id
_entity_poly.type
_entity_poly.pdbx_seq_one_letter_code
_entity_poly.pdbx_strand_id
1 'polypeptide(L)'
;MPETDFDPRADNRQRPPGRDAYYTTTAPLIVTPTFLTRADNTPATERIIDDSANKGRHGQGLENPDAEPAEVALEGNPNLAFERWDEYWRKVHGPKFAYEEPGTDNEPVLRYDQVHRIPGGPSSFFHPPYLAMTQPDGKLVADPWARVPPYQRPRFDGFAYIAYAAEADIDRVLKQPQYAERIIADEQTAFRLVTREIAREYILLPSPRHRDPISLVRLHYRRPELSREQLQERLLRQHAPLVLAQPATHQYVRRYAQLHNIGSSQQPDPEGELIDAISVLAFASVNDVEDFLVSDDYRTIAADEAEFIDGARSEYWTGLNYSVINHLLPELATRY
;
A
#
# COMPACT_ATOMS: atom_id res chain seq x y z
N MET A 1 -29.43 -2.32 -21.89
CA MET A 1 -28.36 -2.45 -20.89
C MET A 1 -29.06 -2.40 -19.55
N PRO A 2 -29.02 -3.45 -18.72
CA PRO A 2 -29.61 -3.33 -17.39
C PRO A 2 -28.72 -2.36 -16.61
N GLU A 3 -29.30 -1.23 -16.18
CA GLU A 3 -28.71 -0.37 -15.15
C GLU A 3 -28.46 -1.26 -13.94
N THR A 4 -27.18 -1.53 -13.65
CA THR A 4 -26.80 -2.08 -12.36
C THR A 4 -27.20 -1.04 -11.33
N ASP A 5 -28.18 -1.38 -10.50
CA ASP A 5 -28.66 -0.64 -9.34
C ASP A 5 -27.52 -0.58 -8.30
N PHE A 6 -26.48 0.21 -8.61
CA PHE A 6 -25.38 0.48 -7.70
C PHE A 6 -25.90 1.50 -6.72
N ASP A 7 -26.13 1.09 -5.47
CA ASP A 7 -26.51 2.02 -4.41
C ASP A 7 -25.28 2.83 -3.97
N PRO A 8 -25.12 4.11 -4.39
CA PRO A 8 -23.97 4.92 -4.00
C PRO A 8 -23.93 5.19 -2.47
N ARG A 9 -24.99 4.86 -1.73
CA ARG A 9 -25.09 5.04 -0.28
C ARG A 9 -24.36 3.94 0.51
N ALA A 10 -24.11 2.77 -0.09
CA ALA A 10 -23.43 1.65 0.59
C ALA A 10 -21.94 1.93 0.85
N ASP A 11 -21.37 2.93 0.19
CA ASP A 11 -19.96 3.29 0.32
C ASP A 11 -19.71 4.28 1.47
N ASN A 12 -20.63 5.23 1.67
CA ASN A 12 -20.51 6.35 2.63
C ASN A 12 -21.08 6.10 4.04
N ARG A 13 -21.77 4.97 4.27
CA ARG A 13 -22.58 4.76 5.50
C ARG A 13 -22.26 3.48 6.27
N GLN A 14 -21.15 2.80 5.97
CA GLN A 14 -20.81 1.55 6.67
C GLN A 14 -20.51 1.76 8.16
N ARG A 15 -20.18 2.99 8.57
CA ARG A 15 -19.89 3.34 9.96
C ARG A 15 -20.53 4.70 10.29
N PRO A 16 -21.39 4.78 11.31
CA PRO A 16 -21.89 6.06 11.80
C PRO A 16 -20.76 6.95 12.35
N PRO A 17 -20.88 8.29 12.25
CA PRO A 17 -21.96 9.01 11.55
C PRO A 17 -21.77 8.94 10.03
N GLY A 18 -22.86 8.73 9.28
CA GLY A 18 -22.81 8.78 7.82
C GLY A 18 -22.56 10.22 7.36
N ARG A 19 -21.47 10.45 6.61
CA ARG A 19 -21.06 11.78 6.16
C ARG A 19 -21.49 12.07 4.72
N ASP A 20 -21.47 13.35 4.37
CA ASP A 20 -21.74 13.81 3.01
C ASP A 20 -20.67 13.34 2.04
N ALA A 21 -21.08 13.02 0.81
CA ALA A 21 -20.15 12.68 -0.24
C ALA A 21 -19.38 13.92 -0.69
N TYR A 22 -18.08 13.75 -0.88
CA TYR A 22 -17.22 14.73 -1.55
C TYR A 22 -17.29 14.51 -3.07
N TYR A 23 -17.79 15.51 -3.79
CA TYR A 23 -17.80 15.49 -5.25
C TYR A 23 -16.40 15.76 -5.77
N THR A 24 -15.78 14.73 -6.33
CA THR A 24 -14.41 14.84 -6.83
C THR A 24 -14.30 15.77 -8.03
N THR A 25 -13.09 16.24 -8.27
CA THR A 25 -12.73 16.98 -9.48
C THR A 25 -11.69 16.19 -10.27
N THR A 26 -11.30 16.69 -11.44
CA THR A 26 -10.16 16.14 -12.18
C THR A 26 -8.81 16.68 -11.68
N ALA A 27 -8.77 17.41 -10.58
CA ALA A 27 -7.51 17.86 -9.97
C ALA A 27 -6.88 16.69 -9.18
N PRO A 28 -5.54 16.63 -9.07
CA PRO A 28 -4.87 15.69 -8.18
C PRO A 28 -5.34 15.85 -6.73
N LEU A 29 -5.54 14.73 -6.03
CA LEU A 29 -5.71 14.75 -4.57
C LEU A 29 -4.35 14.78 -3.88
N ILE A 30 -4.36 15.15 -2.60
CA ILE A 30 -3.21 15.02 -1.72
C ILE A 30 -3.38 13.75 -0.91
N VAL A 31 -2.34 12.93 -0.84
CA VAL A 31 -2.38 11.65 -0.15
C VAL A 31 -1.22 11.49 0.80
N THR A 32 -1.41 10.75 1.88
CA THR A 32 -0.32 10.23 2.73
C THR A 32 -0.13 8.75 2.42
N PRO A 33 0.80 8.38 1.53
CA PRO A 33 1.14 6.99 1.26
C PRO A 33 2.05 6.43 2.36
N THR A 34 1.44 5.74 3.32
CA THR A 34 2.14 5.22 4.50
C THR A 34 2.43 3.73 4.33
N PHE A 35 3.70 3.39 4.10
CA PHE A 35 4.16 2.01 4.09
C PHE A 35 4.51 1.55 5.50
N LEU A 36 4.16 0.31 5.79
CA LEU A 36 4.16 -0.25 7.13
C LEU A 36 4.93 -1.56 7.17
N THR A 37 5.67 -1.76 8.25
CA THR A 37 6.18 -3.08 8.64
C THR A 37 5.57 -3.48 9.98
N ARG A 38 5.20 -4.75 10.12
CA ARG A 38 4.59 -5.21 11.37
C ARG A 38 5.58 -5.22 12.52
N ALA A 39 5.10 -5.00 13.73
CA ALA A 39 5.82 -5.37 14.94
C ALA A 39 6.04 -6.91 14.93
N ASP A 40 7.27 -7.34 14.76
CA ASP A 40 7.69 -8.74 14.76
C ASP A 40 9.09 -8.89 15.39
N ASN A 41 9.53 -10.14 15.52
CA ASN A 41 10.82 -10.51 16.10
C ASN A 41 11.96 -10.55 15.07
N THR A 42 11.85 -9.85 13.94
CA THR A 42 12.94 -9.79 12.97
C THR A 42 14.11 -8.96 13.54
N PRO A 43 15.38 -9.38 13.39
CA PRO A 43 16.52 -8.59 13.87
C PRO A 43 16.60 -7.19 13.24
N ALA A 44 17.12 -6.21 13.99
CA ALA A 44 17.30 -4.84 13.50
C ALA A 44 18.23 -4.74 12.27
N THR A 45 19.17 -5.68 12.13
CA THR A 45 20.06 -5.80 10.97
C THR A 45 19.34 -6.23 9.69
N GLU A 46 18.16 -6.83 9.81
CA GLU A 46 17.36 -7.30 8.67
C GLU A 46 16.19 -6.37 8.36
N ARG A 47 15.59 -5.77 9.40
CA ARG A 47 14.50 -4.78 9.25
C ARG A 47 14.70 -3.61 10.20
N ILE A 48 14.57 -2.40 9.68
CA ILE A 48 14.68 -1.16 10.47
C ILE A 48 13.55 -1.10 11.50
N ILE A 49 13.81 -0.50 12.66
CA ILE A 49 12.83 -0.16 13.69
C ILE A 49 12.84 1.37 13.80
N ASP A 50 11.66 1.99 13.72
CA ASP A 50 11.48 3.41 14.01
C ASP A 50 11.77 3.71 15.48
N ASP A 51 12.31 4.90 15.74
CA ASP A 51 12.44 5.40 17.10
C ASP A 51 11.06 5.38 17.79
N SER A 52 11.01 4.85 19.01
CA SER A 52 9.79 4.67 19.83
C SER A 52 8.76 3.64 19.35
N ALA A 53 8.99 2.97 18.21
CA ALA A 53 8.17 1.86 17.74
C ALA A 53 8.43 0.57 18.53
N ASN A 54 7.66 -0.49 18.22
CA ASN A 54 7.70 -1.79 18.91
C ASN A 54 7.61 -1.68 20.45
N LYS A 55 6.48 -1.20 20.96
CA LYS A 55 6.21 -1.27 22.40
C LYS A 55 6.14 -2.73 22.87
N GLY A 56 6.77 -3.01 24.00
CA GLY A 56 6.62 -4.25 24.72
C GLY A 56 5.33 -4.30 25.53
N ARG A 57 4.99 -5.47 26.10
CA ARG A 57 3.74 -5.70 26.86
C ARG A 57 3.51 -4.74 28.04
N HIS A 58 4.58 -4.11 28.52
CA HIS A 58 4.57 -3.13 29.60
C HIS A 58 4.51 -1.67 29.12
N GLY A 59 4.35 -1.42 27.81
CA GLY A 59 4.28 -0.08 27.22
C GLY A 59 5.63 0.63 27.07
N GLN A 60 6.74 -0.06 27.36
CA GLN A 60 8.11 0.42 27.18
C GLN A 60 8.60 0.08 25.76
N GLY A 61 9.59 0.81 25.24
CA GLY A 61 10.19 0.45 23.94
C GLY A 61 10.94 -0.88 24.05
N LEU A 62 10.78 -1.76 23.06
CA LEU A 62 11.47 -3.04 22.98
C LEU A 62 12.66 -2.91 22.02
N GLU A 63 13.88 -2.87 22.56
CA GLU A 63 15.10 -2.66 21.77
C GLU A 63 15.45 -3.87 20.89
N ASN A 64 15.31 -5.09 21.42
CA ASN A 64 15.75 -6.33 20.75
C ASN A 64 14.61 -7.37 20.68
N PRO A 65 13.59 -7.14 19.81
CA PRO A 65 12.43 -8.02 19.72
C PRO A 65 12.76 -9.44 19.24
N ASP A 66 13.90 -9.65 18.59
CA ASP A 66 14.41 -10.96 18.17
C ASP A 66 14.97 -11.78 19.34
N ALA A 67 15.57 -11.14 20.34
CA ALA A 67 16.06 -11.79 21.56
C ALA A 67 14.94 -12.06 22.57
N GLU A 68 13.92 -11.19 22.60
CA GLU A 68 12.81 -11.25 23.56
C GLU A 68 11.45 -11.25 22.85
N PRO A 69 11.18 -12.22 21.93
CA PRO A 69 9.95 -12.21 21.13
C PRO A 69 8.68 -12.26 21.99
N ALA A 70 8.73 -12.91 23.15
CA ALA A 70 7.61 -12.98 24.08
C ALA A 70 7.16 -11.59 24.57
N GLU A 71 8.05 -10.60 24.58
CA GLU A 71 7.77 -9.24 25.08
C GLU A 71 7.08 -8.34 24.06
N VAL A 72 7.01 -8.71 22.78
CA VAL A 72 6.28 -7.96 21.75
C VAL A 72 4.81 -7.82 22.18
N ALA A 73 4.31 -6.58 22.31
CA ALA A 73 2.98 -6.31 22.83
C ALA A 73 1.86 -6.87 21.96
N LEU A 74 2.03 -6.78 20.64
CA LEU A 74 1.00 -7.16 19.67
C LEU A 74 0.80 -8.68 19.65
N GLU A 75 1.88 -9.42 19.44
CA GLU A 75 1.93 -10.87 19.37
C GLU A 75 3.36 -11.35 19.60
N GLY A 76 3.55 -12.19 20.62
CA GLY A 76 4.88 -12.71 20.98
C GLY A 76 5.19 -14.09 20.39
N ASN A 77 4.19 -14.78 19.83
CA ASN A 77 4.39 -16.01 19.08
C ASN A 77 4.67 -15.68 17.60
N PRO A 78 5.89 -15.93 17.09
CA PRO A 78 6.24 -15.59 15.71
C PRO A 78 5.39 -16.33 14.67
N ASN A 79 4.80 -17.47 15.02
CA ASN A 79 3.90 -18.22 14.15
C ASN A 79 2.51 -17.58 13.97
N LEU A 80 2.18 -16.56 14.79
CA LEU A 80 0.89 -15.86 14.74
C LEU A 80 1.06 -14.37 14.41
N ALA A 81 2.29 -13.87 14.38
CA ALA A 81 2.56 -12.45 14.31
C ALA A 81 1.99 -11.80 13.04
N PHE A 82 1.97 -12.52 11.91
CA PHE A 82 1.41 -12.01 10.66
C PHE A 82 -0.12 -11.89 10.76
N GLU A 83 -0.80 -12.94 11.17
CA GLU A 83 -2.26 -13.00 11.26
C GLU A 83 -2.78 -12.01 12.30
N ARG A 84 -2.15 -11.95 13.47
CA ARG A 84 -2.55 -11.05 14.55
C ARG A 84 -2.34 -9.59 14.12
N TRP A 85 -1.24 -9.28 13.43
CA TRP A 85 -1.02 -7.94 12.89
C TRP A 85 -2.10 -7.56 11.87
N ASP A 86 -2.40 -8.46 10.92
CA ASP A 86 -3.41 -8.26 9.89
C ASP A 86 -4.79 -7.94 10.50
N GLU A 87 -5.23 -8.77 11.45
CA GLU A 87 -6.51 -8.58 12.13
C GLU A 87 -6.56 -7.27 12.91
N TYR A 88 -5.50 -6.94 13.64
CA TYR A 88 -5.48 -5.75 14.48
C TYR A 88 -5.45 -4.48 13.66
N TRP A 89 -4.59 -4.44 12.64
CA TRP A 89 -4.49 -3.27 11.78
C TRP A 89 -5.85 -2.99 11.12
N ARG A 90 -6.53 -4.04 10.64
CA ARG A 90 -7.83 -3.90 9.96
C ARG A 90 -8.99 -3.59 10.91
N LYS A 91 -9.06 -4.31 12.03
CA LYS A 91 -10.26 -4.39 12.88
C LYS A 91 -10.19 -3.51 14.12
N VAL A 92 -9.00 -3.05 14.53
CA VAL A 92 -8.79 -2.23 15.74
C VAL A 92 -8.18 -0.87 15.43
N HIS A 93 -7.05 -0.85 14.71
CA HIS A 93 -6.35 0.39 14.38
C HIS A 93 -7.10 1.22 13.33
N GLY A 94 -7.39 0.61 12.17
CA GLY A 94 -8.03 1.28 11.05
C GLY A 94 -9.33 2.03 11.38
N PRO A 95 -10.26 1.45 12.17
CA PRO A 95 -11.47 2.15 12.60
C PRO A 95 -11.25 3.46 13.35
N LYS A 96 -10.09 3.68 13.97
CA LYS A 96 -9.83 4.91 14.72
C LYS A 96 -9.79 6.15 13.83
N PHE A 97 -9.35 6.02 12.57
CA PHE A 97 -9.37 7.13 11.60
C PHE A 97 -10.80 7.58 11.23
N ALA A 98 -11.78 6.68 11.37
CA ALA A 98 -13.18 6.98 11.12
C ALA A 98 -13.92 7.41 12.40
N TYR A 99 -13.31 7.30 13.57
CA TYR A 99 -13.94 7.59 14.85
C TYR A 99 -13.54 8.98 15.34
N GLU A 100 -14.53 9.84 15.57
CA GLU A 100 -14.32 11.17 16.15
C GLU A 100 -14.53 11.12 17.66
N GLU A 101 -13.48 11.44 18.42
CA GLU A 101 -13.62 11.76 19.84
C GLU A 101 -14.31 13.15 19.99
N PRO A 102 -15.03 13.42 21.10
CA PRO A 102 -15.62 14.73 21.34
C PRO A 102 -14.61 15.87 21.19
N GLY A 103 -14.89 16.81 20.28
CA GLY A 103 -14.01 17.96 20.02
C GLY A 103 -12.93 17.71 18.95
N THR A 104 -12.96 16.56 18.28
CA THR A 104 -12.16 16.27 17.08
C THR A 104 -13.01 16.31 15.82
N ASP A 105 -12.34 16.41 14.68
CA ASP A 105 -12.94 16.47 13.36
C ASP A 105 -12.08 15.68 12.37
N ASN A 106 -12.62 14.56 11.89
CA ASN A 106 -11.98 13.68 10.91
C ASN A 106 -12.67 13.78 9.54
N GLU A 107 -13.55 14.76 9.32
CA GLU A 107 -14.18 15.04 8.02
C GLU A 107 -13.17 15.21 6.87
N PRO A 108 -11.99 15.84 7.06
CA PRO A 108 -11.05 16.04 5.96
C PRO A 108 -10.42 14.76 5.41
N VAL A 109 -10.57 13.61 6.10
CA VAL A 109 -10.16 12.30 5.58
C VAL A 109 -11.20 11.83 4.55
N LEU A 110 -10.92 12.05 3.27
CA LEU A 110 -11.86 11.75 2.19
C LEU A 110 -11.85 10.27 1.80
N ARG A 111 -10.70 9.62 1.90
CA ARG A 111 -10.54 8.19 1.64
C ARG A 111 -9.48 7.61 2.56
N TYR A 112 -9.70 6.39 3.02
CA TYR A 112 -8.71 5.59 3.69
C TYR A 112 -8.83 4.15 3.22
N ASP A 113 -7.82 3.68 2.50
CA ASP A 113 -7.66 2.26 2.18
C ASP A 113 -6.48 1.66 2.96
N GLN A 114 -6.66 0.41 3.39
CA GLN A 114 -5.60 -0.42 3.93
C GLN A 114 -5.29 -1.54 2.95
N VAL A 115 -4.07 -1.56 2.42
CA VAL A 115 -3.59 -2.63 1.56
C VAL A 115 -2.68 -3.55 2.36
N HIS A 116 -3.14 -4.77 2.61
CA HIS A 116 -2.46 -5.80 3.38
C HIS A 116 -1.77 -6.76 2.44
N ARG A 117 -0.43 -6.85 2.50
CA ARG A 117 0.34 -7.72 1.60
C ARG A 117 -0.10 -9.18 1.76
N ILE A 118 -0.34 -9.87 0.64
CA ILE A 118 -0.61 -11.31 0.65
C ILE A 118 0.64 -12.11 0.29
N PRO A 119 1.16 -12.99 1.18
CA PRO A 119 2.38 -13.76 0.88
C PRO A 119 2.27 -14.66 -0.37
N GLY A 120 1.06 -15.15 -0.67
CA GLY A 120 0.79 -15.99 -1.84
C GLY A 120 0.51 -15.21 -3.13
N GLY A 121 0.49 -13.88 -3.09
CA GLY A 121 0.30 -13.07 -4.30
C GLY A 121 1.63 -12.80 -5.03
N PRO A 122 1.57 -12.42 -6.32
CA PRO A 122 2.76 -12.03 -7.06
C PRO A 122 3.56 -10.91 -6.38
N SER A 123 4.89 -11.01 -6.44
CA SER A 123 5.82 -9.95 -6.04
C SER A 123 7.03 -9.91 -6.98
N SER A 124 7.81 -8.82 -6.94
CA SER A 124 9.05 -8.70 -7.74
C SER A 124 10.08 -9.79 -7.46
N PHE A 125 10.03 -10.42 -6.28
CA PHE A 125 10.98 -11.47 -5.89
C PHE A 125 10.50 -12.89 -6.24
N PHE A 126 9.19 -13.06 -6.46
CA PHE A 126 8.61 -14.32 -6.88
C PHE A 126 7.37 -14.02 -7.74
N HIS A 127 7.60 -13.90 -9.04
CA HIS A 127 6.60 -13.48 -10.00
C HIS A 127 6.19 -14.66 -10.90
N PRO A 128 4.96 -14.62 -11.46
CA PRO A 128 4.55 -15.63 -12.43
C PRO A 128 5.38 -15.54 -13.73
N PRO A 129 5.42 -16.61 -14.55
CA PRO A 129 4.71 -17.88 -14.37
C PRO A 129 5.35 -18.78 -13.30
N TYR A 130 4.52 -19.40 -12.47
CA TYR A 130 5.00 -20.39 -11.49
C TYR A 130 5.16 -21.76 -12.14
N LEU A 131 6.30 -22.41 -11.90
CA LEU A 131 6.63 -23.70 -12.50
C LEU A 131 6.71 -24.79 -11.43
N ALA A 132 6.24 -25.98 -11.80
CA ALA A 132 6.42 -27.16 -10.96
C ALA A 132 7.91 -27.52 -10.84
N MET A 133 8.37 -27.81 -9.62
CA MET A 133 9.71 -28.33 -9.39
C MET A 133 9.83 -29.74 -9.97
N THR A 134 10.52 -29.86 -11.10
CA THR A 134 10.65 -31.11 -11.85
C THR A 134 12.11 -31.55 -11.98
N GLN A 135 12.29 -32.86 -12.17
CA GLN A 135 13.55 -33.50 -12.55
C GLN A 135 13.74 -33.43 -14.07
N PRO A 136 14.95 -33.72 -14.60
CA PRO A 136 15.20 -33.74 -16.04
C PRO A 136 14.31 -34.70 -16.84
N ASP A 137 13.74 -35.72 -16.19
CA ASP A 137 12.81 -36.67 -16.81
C ASP A 137 11.36 -36.17 -16.84
N GLY A 138 11.11 -34.93 -16.40
CA GLY A 138 9.79 -34.29 -16.35
C GLY A 138 8.92 -34.68 -15.16
N LYS A 139 9.40 -35.51 -14.22
CA LYS A 139 8.64 -35.86 -13.01
C LYS A 139 8.85 -34.84 -11.91
N LEU A 140 7.92 -34.78 -10.96
CA LEU A 140 8.08 -33.99 -9.73
C LEU A 140 9.29 -34.47 -8.93
N VAL A 141 9.95 -33.55 -8.24
CA VAL A 141 11.05 -33.87 -7.32
C VAL A 141 10.58 -34.79 -6.18
N ALA A 142 11.37 -35.81 -5.85
CA ALA A 142 11.07 -36.76 -4.78
C ALA A 142 11.46 -36.24 -3.37
N ASP A 143 12.23 -35.15 -3.33
CA ASP A 143 12.85 -34.55 -2.15
C ASP A 143 12.47 -33.05 -2.01
N PRO A 144 11.16 -32.68 -2.02
CA PRO A 144 10.76 -31.27 -1.99
C PRO A 144 11.27 -30.53 -0.74
N TRP A 145 11.41 -31.23 0.40
CA TRP A 145 11.96 -30.69 1.64
C TRP A 145 13.41 -30.19 1.50
N ALA A 146 14.18 -30.75 0.56
CA ALA A 146 15.57 -30.37 0.31
C ALA A 146 15.71 -29.27 -0.75
N ARG A 147 14.59 -28.87 -1.39
CA ARG A 147 14.56 -27.98 -2.56
C ARG A 147 13.67 -26.75 -2.35
N VAL A 148 13.28 -26.48 -1.11
CA VAL A 148 12.48 -25.29 -0.79
C VAL A 148 13.32 -24.05 -1.16
N PRO A 149 12.84 -23.18 -2.07
CA PRO A 149 13.58 -21.98 -2.44
C PRO A 149 13.67 -21.04 -1.23
N PRO A 150 14.75 -20.24 -1.12
CA PRO A 150 14.85 -19.24 -0.07
C PRO A 150 13.71 -18.23 -0.22
N TYR A 151 13.07 -17.90 0.90
CA TYR A 151 12.02 -16.89 0.91
C TYR A 151 12.62 -15.49 0.79
N GLN A 152 12.16 -14.74 -0.21
CA GLN A 152 12.49 -13.33 -0.37
C GLN A 152 11.24 -12.51 -0.04
N ARG A 153 11.38 -11.63 0.95
CA ARG A 153 10.27 -10.87 1.51
C ARG A 153 10.29 -9.45 0.92
N PRO A 154 9.18 -8.95 0.35
CA PRO A 154 9.02 -7.52 0.11
C PRO A 154 9.28 -6.69 1.36
N ARG A 155 9.79 -5.48 1.18
CA ARG A 155 10.24 -4.63 2.29
C ARG A 155 9.12 -4.29 3.27
N PHE A 156 7.93 -4.06 2.74
CA PHE A 156 6.76 -3.64 3.50
C PHE A 156 5.72 -4.76 3.61
N ASP A 157 5.02 -4.80 4.75
CA ASP A 157 3.93 -5.75 4.99
C ASP A 157 2.56 -5.13 4.67
N GLY A 158 2.48 -3.79 4.58
CA GLY A 158 1.26 -3.10 4.23
C GLY A 158 1.47 -1.68 3.73
N PHE A 159 0.39 -1.11 3.23
CA PHE A 159 0.32 0.23 2.67
C PHE A 159 -1.02 0.87 3.07
N ALA A 160 -0.98 1.91 3.90
CA ALA A 160 -2.09 2.80 4.18
C ALA A 160 -2.12 3.92 3.13
N TYR A 161 -3.29 4.10 2.53
CA TYR A 161 -3.56 5.13 1.54
C TYR A 161 -4.62 6.04 2.12
N ILE A 162 -4.25 7.26 2.50
CA ILE A 162 -5.22 8.25 3.01
C ILE A 162 -5.24 9.46 2.08
N ALA A 163 -6.43 9.86 1.63
CA ALA A 163 -6.62 10.98 0.71
C ALA A 163 -7.34 12.16 1.37
N TYR A 164 -6.92 13.35 0.95
CA TYR A 164 -7.34 14.66 1.43
C TYR A 164 -7.58 15.59 0.24
N ALA A 165 -8.38 16.64 0.43
CA ALA A 165 -8.58 17.67 -0.60
C ALA A 165 -7.34 18.57 -0.74
N ALA A 166 -6.68 18.91 0.37
CA ALA A 166 -5.51 19.78 0.39
C ALA A 166 -4.46 19.35 1.43
N GLU A 167 -3.21 19.80 1.25
CA GLU A 167 -2.11 19.54 2.20
C GLU A 167 -2.44 20.07 3.61
N ALA A 168 -3.14 21.20 3.72
CA ALA A 168 -3.56 21.77 5.01
C ALA A 168 -4.53 20.87 5.79
N ASP A 169 -5.28 20.00 5.10
CA ASP A 169 -6.20 19.06 5.73
C ASP A 169 -5.45 17.93 6.45
N ILE A 170 -4.26 17.55 5.97
CA ILE A 170 -3.39 16.61 6.66
C ILE A 170 -3.06 17.15 8.04
N ASP A 171 -2.62 18.41 8.11
CA ASP A 171 -2.27 19.06 9.37
C ASP A 171 -3.47 19.22 10.31
N ARG A 172 -4.64 19.59 9.76
CA ARG A 172 -5.89 19.71 10.53
C ARG A 172 -6.25 18.40 11.20
N VAL A 173 -6.00 17.28 10.53
CA VAL A 173 -6.33 15.94 11.02
C VAL A 173 -5.25 15.41 11.96
N LEU A 174 -3.99 15.37 11.51
CA LEU A 174 -2.90 14.69 12.22
C LEU A 174 -2.39 15.44 13.46
N LYS A 175 -2.65 16.75 13.59
CA LYS A 175 -2.25 17.55 14.77
C LYS A 175 -3.28 17.53 15.90
N GLN A 176 -4.39 16.81 15.75
CA GLN A 176 -5.40 16.69 16.79
C GLN A 176 -4.87 15.85 17.98
N PRO A 177 -5.26 16.14 19.23
CA PRO A 177 -4.83 15.37 20.40
C PRO A 177 -5.11 13.86 20.29
N GLN A 178 -6.26 13.50 19.70
CA GLN A 178 -6.63 12.10 19.46
C GLN A 178 -5.58 11.35 18.62
N TYR A 179 -4.97 12.00 17.63
CA TYR A 179 -3.94 11.36 16.80
C TYR A 179 -2.71 11.00 17.62
N ALA A 180 -2.17 11.95 18.37
CA ALA A 180 -1.01 11.71 19.21
C ALA A 180 -1.29 10.64 20.28
N GLU A 181 -2.43 10.71 20.97
CA GLU A 181 -2.70 9.83 22.10
C GLU A 181 -3.30 8.46 21.75
N ARG A 182 -3.93 8.30 20.58
CA ARG A 182 -4.67 7.08 20.22
C ARG A 182 -4.19 6.42 18.95
N ILE A 183 -3.71 7.19 17.97
CA ILE A 183 -3.22 6.67 16.68
C ILE A 183 -1.74 6.36 16.80
N ILE A 184 -0.90 7.33 17.14
CA ILE A 184 0.56 7.15 17.25
C ILE A 184 0.89 6.12 18.33
N ALA A 185 0.23 6.15 19.49
CA ALA A 185 0.42 5.14 20.54
C ALA A 185 0.12 3.71 20.05
N ASP A 186 -0.84 3.58 19.15
CA ASP A 186 -1.22 2.31 18.53
C ASP A 186 -0.25 1.88 17.43
N GLU A 187 0.22 2.85 16.63
CA GLU A 187 1.26 2.64 15.64
C GLU A 187 2.53 2.11 16.31
N GLN A 188 2.96 2.71 17.41
CA GLN A 188 4.11 2.26 18.19
C GLN A 188 3.92 0.83 18.75
N THR A 189 2.68 0.36 18.88
CA THR A 189 2.38 -0.99 19.36
C THR A 189 2.31 -2.01 18.21
N ALA A 190 1.73 -1.63 17.08
CA ALA A 190 1.42 -2.54 15.97
C ALA A 190 2.47 -2.54 14.86
N PHE A 191 3.24 -1.47 14.72
CA PHE A 191 4.20 -1.31 13.64
C PHE A 191 5.62 -1.16 14.17
N ARG A 192 6.54 -1.64 13.34
CA ARG A 192 7.97 -1.51 13.52
C ARG A 192 8.50 -0.28 12.78
N LEU A 193 7.91 0.04 11.63
CA LEU A 193 8.30 1.17 10.76
C LEU A 193 7.03 1.71 10.11
N VAL A 194 6.90 3.04 10.05
CA VAL A 194 5.79 3.76 9.42
C VAL A 194 6.33 4.93 8.61
N THR A 195 6.16 4.91 7.28
CA THR A 195 6.54 6.06 6.44
C THR A 195 5.47 7.16 6.47
N ARG A 196 5.90 8.43 6.32
CA ARG A 196 5.10 9.64 6.54
C ARG A 196 5.27 10.68 5.42
N GLU A 197 5.51 10.20 4.20
CA GLU A 197 5.55 11.06 3.01
C GLU A 197 4.16 11.56 2.63
N ILE A 198 4.15 12.66 1.89
CA ILE A 198 2.99 13.17 1.17
C ILE A 198 3.22 12.95 -0.31
N ALA A 199 2.17 12.59 -1.02
CA ALA A 199 2.19 12.52 -2.47
C ALA A 199 0.99 13.23 -3.11
N ARG A 200 1.16 13.58 -4.39
CA ARG A 200 0.06 13.95 -5.28
C ARG A 200 -0.46 12.70 -5.98
N GLU A 201 -1.78 12.50 -5.94
CA GLU A 201 -2.44 11.40 -6.63
C GLU A 201 -2.86 11.80 -8.04
N TYR A 202 -2.45 10.99 -9.01
CA TYR A 202 -2.97 11.01 -10.37
C TYR A 202 -3.76 9.73 -10.63
N ILE A 203 -5.08 9.84 -10.67
CA ILE A 203 -5.96 8.74 -11.10
C ILE A 203 -5.93 8.70 -12.63
N LEU A 204 -5.38 7.62 -13.18
CA LEU A 204 -5.18 7.45 -14.62
C LEU A 204 -6.27 6.57 -15.25
N LEU A 205 -6.68 5.54 -14.52
CA LEU A 205 -7.84 4.72 -14.81
C LEU A 205 -8.73 4.70 -13.55
N PRO A 206 -9.87 5.41 -13.53
CA PRO A 206 -10.74 5.46 -12.37
C PRO A 206 -11.48 4.13 -12.17
N SER A 207 -11.70 3.76 -10.91
CA SER A 207 -12.50 2.57 -10.61
C SER A 207 -13.99 2.84 -10.81
N PRO A 208 -14.72 1.99 -11.56
CA PRO A 208 -16.18 2.10 -11.64
C PRO A 208 -16.87 1.61 -10.36
N ARG A 209 -16.17 0.86 -9.49
CA ARG A 209 -16.74 0.26 -8.27
C ARG A 209 -16.21 0.86 -6.98
N HIS A 210 -15.10 1.60 -7.03
CA HIS A 210 -14.46 2.26 -5.89
C HIS A 210 -14.00 1.35 -4.74
N ARG A 211 -14.13 0.03 -4.90
CA ARG A 211 -13.88 -1.01 -3.89
C ARG A 211 -13.22 -2.22 -4.51
N ASP A 212 -12.12 -1.97 -5.20
CA ASP A 212 -11.37 -3.04 -5.85
C ASP A 212 -10.61 -3.86 -4.80
N PRO A 213 -10.81 -5.19 -4.77
CA PRO A 213 -10.40 -6.03 -3.64
C PRO A 213 -8.91 -6.35 -3.60
N ILE A 214 -8.22 -6.29 -4.74
CA ILE A 214 -6.81 -6.66 -4.88
C ILE A 214 -6.04 -5.46 -5.43
N SER A 215 -4.90 -5.15 -4.83
CA SER A 215 -3.98 -4.12 -5.32
C SER A 215 -2.60 -4.72 -5.61
N LEU A 216 -2.04 -4.36 -6.76
CA LEU A 216 -0.61 -4.47 -7.04
C LEU A 216 0.03 -3.11 -6.71
N VAL A 217 0.81 -3.08 -5.64
CA VAL A 217 1.51 -1.87 -5.19
C VAL A 217 2.95 -1.95 -5.70
N ARG A 218 3.39 -0.91 -6.40
CA ARG A 218 4.75 -0.81 -6.94
C ARG A 218 5.43 0.45 -6.44
N LEU A 219 6.62 0.29 -5.88
CA LEU A 219 7.46 1.37 -5.41
C LEU A 219 8.52 1.66 -6.47
N HIS A 220 8.62 2.94 -6.87
CA HIS A 220 9.57 3.39 -7.87
C HIS A 220 10.70 4.16 -7.19
N TYR A 221 11.92 3.67 -7.38
CA TYR A 221 13.15 4.36 -7.02
C TYR A 221 13.84 4.82 -8.29
N ARG A 222 14.27 6.07 -8.33
CA ARG A 222 14.99 6.61 -9.48
C ARG A 222 16.38 6.03 -9.61
N ARG A 223 16.84 5.89 -10.85
CA ARG A 223 18.27 5.67 -11.11
C ARG A 223 19.08 6.88 -10.63
N PRO A 224 20.34 6.69 -10.21
CA PRO A 224 21.16 7.77 -9.64
C PRO A 224 21.33 9.00 -10.55
N GLU A 225 21.25 8.82 -11.87
CA GLU A 225 21.36 9.88 -12.87
C GLU A 225 20.10 10.74 -13.05
N LEU A 226 18.95 10.32 -12.51
CA LEU A 226 17.69 11.05 -12.61
C LEU A 226 17.38 11.80 -11.31
N SER A 227 16.81 13.00 -11.44
CA SER A 227 16.12 13.66 -10.34
C SER A 227 14.76 13.04 -10.08
N ARG A 228 14.17 13.30 -8.91
CA ARG A 228 12.81 12.87 -8.58
C ARG A 228 11.80 13.40 -9.60
N GLU A 229 11.91 14.68 -9.92
CA GLU A 229 11.03 15.37 -10.86
C GLU A 229 11.14 14.77 -12.27
N GLN A 230 12.36 14.42 -12.71
CA GLN A 230 12.58 13.76 -13.99
C GLN A 230 11.95 12.36 -14.03
N LEU A 231 12.08 11.56 -12.96
CA LEU A 231 11.41 10.26 -12.88
C LEU A 231 9.90 10.42 -12.89
N GLN A 232 9.36 11.31 -12.06
CA GLN A 232 7.92 11.55 -11.94
C GLN A 232 7.30 12.03 -13.25
N GLU A 233 7.96 12.97 -13.93
CA GLU A 233 7.53 13.46 -15.24
C GLU A 233 7.56 12.35 -16.30
N ARG A 234 8.62 11.53 -16.35
CA ARG A 234 8.67 10.38 -17.26
C ARG A 234 7.57 9.36 -16.95
N LEU A 235 7.37 9.06 -15.67
CA LEU A 235 6.37 8.09 -15.20
C LEU A 235 4.94 8.52 -15.58
N LEU A 236 4.63 9.82 -15.48
CA LEU A 236 3.28 10.33 -15.75
C LEU A 236 3.04 10.68 -17.22
N ARG A 237 4.01 11.27 -17.92
CA ARG A 237 3.79 11.78 -19.28
C ARG A 237 4.21 10.83 -20.39
N GLN A 238 5.01 9.81 -20.09
CA GLN A 238 5.51 8.87 -21.09
C GLN A 238 5.08 7.45 -20.75
N HIS A 239 5.39 6.98 -19.54
CA HIS A 239 5.12 5.61 -19.12
C HIS A 239 3.61 5.34 -18.95
N ALA A 240 2.88 6.23 -18.27
CA ALA A 240 1.43 6.07 -18.08
C ALA A 240 0.63 5.95 -19.40
N PRO A 241 0.85 6.82 -20.43
CA PRO A 241 0.23 6.62 -21.74
C PRO A 241 0.55 5.26 -22.37
N LEU A 242 1.78 4.74 -22.21
CA LEU A 242 2.17 3.42 -22.70
C LEU A 242 1.38 2.32 -21.98
N VAL A 243 1.25 2.39 -20.65
CA VAL A 243 0.45 1.45 -19.85
C VAL A 243 -1.01 1.47 -20.29
N LEU A 244 -1.60 2.66 -20.43
CA LEU A 244 -2.99 2.85 -20.83
C LEU A 244 -3.25 2.47 -22.30
N ALA A 245 -2.24 2.38 -23.14
CA ALA A 245 -2.38 1.91 -24.52
C ALA A 245 -2.46 0.38 -24.62
N GLN A 246 -2.04 -0.35 -23.58
CA GLN A 246 -2.02 -1.81 -23.63
C GLN A 246 -3.42 -2.43 -23.47
N PRO A 247 -3.82 -3.37 -24.34
CA PRO A 247 -5.07 -4.13 -24.19
C PRO A 247 -5.23 -4.81 -22.82
N ALA A 248 -4.19 -5.45 -22.29
CA ALA A 248 -4.22 -6.16 -21.01
C ALA A 248 -4.57 -5.22 -19.84
N THR A 249 -4.16 -3.95 -19.91
CA THR A 249 -4.53 -2.95 -18.89
C THR A 249 -6.05 -2.80 -18.81
N HIS A 250 -6.74 -2.65 -19.95
CA HIS A 250 -8.20 -2.50 -19.98
C HIS A 250 -8.96 -3.80 -19.70
N GLN A 251 -8.30 -4.94 -19.88
CA GLN A 251 -8.89 -6.24 -19.61
C GLN A 251 -8.86 -6.59 -18.11
N TYR A 252 -7.74 -6.36 -17.44
CA TYR A 252 -7.49 -6.87 -16.08
C TYR A 252 -7.49 -5.78 -15.01
N VAL A 253 -7.02 -4.58 -15.34
CA VAL A 253 -6.86 -3.48 -14.38
C VAL A 253 -8.19 -2.73 -14.26
N ARG A 254 -8.71 -2.64 -13.04
CA ARG A 254 -9.94 -1.90 -12.71
C ARG A 254 -9.68 -0.46 -12.33
N ARG A 255 -8.50 -0.19 -11.77
CA ARG A 255 -8.06 1.13 -11.34
C ARG A 255 -6.56 1.25 -11.50
N TYR A 256 -6.09 2.41 -11.94
CA TYR A 256 -4.67 2.74 -11.97
C TYR A 256 -4.46 4.16 -11.44
N ALA A 257 -3.69 4.28 -10.37
CA ALA A 257 -3.25 5.57 -9.85
C ALA A 257 -1.72 5.61 -9.71
N GLN A 258 -1.15 6.80 -9.88
CA GLN A 258 0.23 7.12 -9.51
C GLN A 258 0.25 8.10 -8.36
N LEU A 259 1.09 7.85 -7.36
CA LEU A 259 1.30 8.74 -6.21
C LEU A 259 2.72 9.29 -6.32
N HIS A 260 2.86 10.58 -6.58
CA HIS A 260 4.15 11.22 -6.76
C HIS A 260 4.58 11.88 -5.47
N ASN A 261 5.67 11.38 -4.86
CA ASN A 261 6.17 11.89 -3.60
C ASN A 261 6.57 13.38 -3.70
N ILE A 262 6.05 14.22 -2.80
CA ILE A 262 6.36 15.65 -2.70
C ILE A 262 7.08 16.03 -1.39
N GLY A 263 7.52 15.03 -0.61
CA GLY A 263 8.22 15.14 0.66
C GLY A 263 7.30 14.91 1.87
N SER A 264 7.84 15.06 3.08
CA SER A 264 7.07 14.98 4.34
C SER A 264 6.69 16.37 4.88
N SER A 265 5.51 16.49 5.52
CA SER A 265 5.10 17.71 6.25
C SER A 265 5.41 17.69 7.74
N GLN A 266 5.79 16.55 8.32
CA GLN A 266 5.77 16.40 9.78
C GLN A 266 7.16 16.24 10.39
N GLN A 267 8.02 15.36 9.84
CA GLN A 267 9.34 15.02 10.37
C GLN A 267 10.21 14.43 9.25
N PRO A 268 11.56 14.43 9.36
CA PRO A 268 12.41 13.67 8.44
C PRO A 268 11.99 12.20 8.45
N ASP A 269 11.72 11.64 7.27
CA ASP A 269 11.41 10.22 7.08
C ASP A 269 12.44 9.65 6.12
N PRO A 270 13.59 9.16 6.63
CA PRO A 270 14.69 8.73 5.78
C PRO A 270 14.31 7.53 4.91
N GLU A 271 13.25 6.80 5.24
CA GLU A 271 12.80 5.66 4.46
C GLU A 271 11.76 6.03 3.40
N GLY A 272 10.80 6.86 3.77
CA GLY A 272 9.86 7.45 2.85
C GLY A 272 10.51 8.35 1.81
N GLU A 273 11.47 9.18 2.21
CA GLU A 273 12.21 10.10 1.34
C GLU A 273 12.95 9.39 0.20
N LEU A 274 13.19 8.07 0.30
CA LEU A 274 13.83 7.30 -0.76
C LEU A 274 12.84 6.89 -1.87
N ILE A 275 11.53 6.86 -1.58
CA ILE A 275 10.48 6.46 -2.51
C ILE A 275 10.14 7.65 -3.40
N ASP A 276 10.37 7.55 -4.71
CA ASP A 276 10.12 8.69 -5.61
C ASP A 276 8.68 8.73 -6.12
N ALA A 277 8.08 7.57 -6.36
CA ALA A 277 6.68 7.45 -6.72
C ALA A 277 6.13 6.05 -6.39
N ILE A 278 4.80 5.94 -6.34
CA ILE A 278 4.08 4.69 -6.16
C ILE A 278 3.12 4.50 -7.34
N SER A 279 3.03 3.30 -7.89
CA SER A 279 1.91 2.92 -8.75
C SER A 279 1.00 1.94 -8.01
N VAL A 280 -0.30 2.22 -8.02
CA VAL A 280 -1.33 1.37 -7.41
C VAL A 280 -2.29 0.94 -8.50
N LEU A 281 -2.21 -0.34 -8.87
CA LEU A 281 -3.11 -0.95 -9.83
C LEU A 281 -4.08 -1.85 -9.06
N ALA A 282 -5.38 -1.76 -9.34
CA ALA A 282 -6.39 -2.58 -8.66
C ALA A 282 -7.04 -3.57 -9.60
N PHE A 283 -7.40 -4.75 -9.08
CA PHE A 283 -7.81 -5.92 -9.86
C PHE A 283 -9.03 -6.59 -9.24
N ALA A 284 -9.72 -7.44 -10.02
CA ALA A 284 -10.84 -8.23 -9.54
C ALA A 284 -10.43 -9.35 -8.57
N SER A 285 -9.27 -9.92 -8.83
CA SER A 285 -8.81 -11.18 -8.27
C SER A 285 -7.29 -11.24 -8.39
N VAL A 286 -6.65 -12.18 -7.66
CA VAL A 286 -5.21 -12.42 -7.79
C VAL A 286 -4.89 -13.03 -9.16
N ASN A 287 -5.79 -13.82 -9.74
CA ASN A 287 -5.61 -14.40 -11.07
C ASN A 287 -5.51 -13.31 -12.16
N ASP A 288 -6.30 -12.23 -12.05
CA ASP A 288 -6.19 -11.10 -12.98
C ASP A 288 -4.83 -10.40 -12.87
N VAL A 289 -4.25 -10.34 -11.67
CA VAL A 289 -2.87 -9.83 -11.46
C VAL A 289 -1.88 -10.75 -12.17
N GLU A 290 -2.00 -12.06 -11.99
CA GLU A 290 -1.11 -13.05 -12.60
C GLU A 290 -1.19 -13.00 -14.13
N ASP A 291 -2.40 -13.01 -14.69
CA ASP A 291 -2.65 -12.93 -16.12
C ASP A 291 -2.10 -11.62 -16.72
N PHE A 292 -2.28 -10.51 -16.02
CA PHE A 292 -1.68 -9.23 -16.41
C PHE A 292 -0.15 -9.34 -16.43
N LEU A 293 0.47 -9.84 -15.36
CA LEU A 293 1.94 -9.91 -15.23
C LEU A 293 2.62 -10.88 -16.22
N VAL A 294 1.92 -11.91 -16.71
CA VAL A 294 2.49 -12.84 -17.72
C VAL A 294 2.23 -12.40 -19.17
N SER A 295 1.43 -11.35 -19.37
CA SER A 295 1.07 -10.87 -20.70
C SER A 295 2.24 -10.22 -21.45
N ASP A 296 2.21 -10.28 -22.78
CA ASP A 296 3.17 -9.61 -23.67
C ASP A 296 3.11 -8.08 -23.51
N ASP A 297 1.91 -7.58 -23.23
CA ASP A 297 1.63 -6.18 -22.91
C ASP A 297 2.38 -5.75 -21.64
N TYR A 298 2.33 -6.54 -20.57
CA TYR A 298 3.08 -6.24 -19.35
C TYR A 298 4.59 -6.37 -19.58
N ARG A 299 5.05 -7.32 -20.40
CA ARG A 299 6.48 -7.39 -20.78
C ARG A 299 6.94 -6.10 -21.46
N THR A 300 6.09 -5.46 -22.27
CA THR A 300 6.35 -4.16 -22.88
C THR A 300 6.40 -3.04 -21.82
N ILE A 301 5.43 -3.02 -20.90
CA ILE A 301 5.40 -2.07 -19.76
C ILE A 301 6.68 -2.18 -18.92
N ALA A 302 7.01 -3.39 -18.48
CA ALA A 302 8.17 -3.65 -17.63
C ALA A 302 9.50 -3.30 -18.32
N ALA A 303 9.59 -3.49 -19.64
CA ALA A 303 10.77 -3.11 -20.41
C ALA A 303 10.97 -1.59 -20.44
N ASP A 304 9.91 -0.80 -20.62
CA ASP A 304 10.00 0.67 -20.55
C ASP A 304 10.35 1.15 -19.12
N GLU A 305 9.70 0.60 -18.08
CA GLU A 305 10.04 0.92 -16.69
C GLU A 305 11.53 0.71 -16.41
N ALA A 306 12.07 -0.43 -16.86
CA ALA A 306 13.45 -0.81 -16.63
C ALA A 306 14.45 0.22 -17.19
N GLU A 307 14.08 1.09 -18.12
CA GLU A 307 14.96 2.12 -18.67
C GLU A 307 15.24 3.29 -17.70
N PHE A 308 14.36 3.55 -16.74
CA PHE A 308 14.44 4.76 -15.90
C PHE A 308 14.29 4.53 -14.40
N ILE A 309 13.85 3.35 -13.97
CA ILE A 309 13.84 2.99 -12.55
C ILE A 309 15.14 2.25 -12.16
N ASP A 310 15.50 2.36 -10.88
CA ASP A 310 16.45 1.46 -10.25
C ASP A 310 15.74 0.13 -9.98
N GLY A 311 15.93 -0.84 -10.87
CA GLY A 311 15.29 -2.16 -10.77
C GLY A 311 15.80 -3.03 -9.63
N ALA A 312 16.93 -2.69 -9.01
CA ALA A 312 17.43 -3.43 -7.84
C ALA A 312 16.75 -2.97 -6.54
N ARG A 313 16.31 -1.70 -6.50
CA ARG A 313 15.61 -1.11 -5.34
C ARG A 313 14.10 -1.09 -5.49
N SER A 314 13.61 -0.94 -6.71
CA SER A 314 12.18 -0.93 -7.01
C SER A 314 11.58 -2.31 -6.82
N GLU A 315 10.44 -2.38 -6.14
CA GLU A 315 9.74 -3.62 -5.86
C GLU A 315 8.25 -3.47 -6.14
N TYR A 316 7.59 -4.61 -6.32
CA TYR A 316 6.14 -4.66 -6.27
C TYR A 316 5.67 -5.86 -5.46
N TRP A 317 4.47 -5.74 -4.93
CA TRP A 317 3.82 -6.80 -4.19
C TRP A 317 2.29 -6.66 -4.29
N THR A 318 1.62 -7.79 -4.14
CA THR A 318 0.16 -7.86 -4.19
C THR A 318 -0.43 -7.83 -2.77
N GLY A 319 -1.56 -7.16 -2.59
CA GLY A 319 -2.26 -7.10 -1.32
C GLY A 319 -3.78 -7.11 -1.42
N LEU A 320 -4.43 -7.49 -0.32
CA LEU A 320 -5.87 -7.29 -0.12
C LEU A 320 -6.11 -5.82 0.17
N ASN A 321 -7.05 -5.21 -0.54
CA ASN A 321 -7.42 -3.83 -0.35
C ASN A 321 -8.74 -3.73 0.44
N TYR A 322 -8.67 -3.08 1.61
CA TYR A 322 -9.83 -2.77 2.43
C TYR A 322 -10.10 -1.27 2.40
N SER A 323 -11.24 -0.90 1.80
CA SER A 323 -11.74 0.46 1.94
C SER A 323 -12.34 0.66 3.34
N VAL A 324 -11.70 1.53 4.13
CA VAL A 324 -12.10 1.86 5.50
C VAL A 324 -12.99 3.11 5.51
N ILE A 325 -12.58 4.13 4.75
CA ILE A 325 -13.32 5.38 4.52
C ILE A 325 -13.34 5.61 3.02
N ASN A 326 -14.48 5.97 2.45
CA ASN A 326 -14.55 6.45 1.07
C ASN A 326 -15.71 7.41 0.88
N HIS A 327 -15.38 8.69 0.81
CA HIS A 327 -16.29 9.81 0.56
C HIS A 327 -16.20 10.36 -0.86
N LEU A 328 -15.28 9.86 -1.69
CA LEU A 328 -14.99 10.37 -3.02
C LEU A 328 -15.94 9.74 -4.06
N LEU A 329 -16.90 10.51 -4.59
CA LEU A 329 -17.81 10.02 -5.64
C LEU A 329 -18.12 11.08 -6.71
N PRO A 330 -18.06 10.73 -8.02
CA PRO A 330 -17.42 9.54 -8.61
C PRO A 330 -15.88 9.66 -8.58
N GLU A 331 -15.13 8.66 -9.05
CA GLU A 331 -13.70 8.78 -9.30
C GLU A 331 -13.54 9.31 -10.72
N LEU A 332 -12.74 10.36 -10.88
CA LEU A 332 -12.49 10.97 -12.17
C LEU A 332 -11.01 10.83 -12.52
N ALA A 333 -10.73 10.60 -13.79
CA ALA A 333 -9.36 10.67 -14.29
C ALA A 333 -8.80 12.07 -14.06
N THR A 334 -7.60 12.14 -13.49
CA THR A 334 -6.89 13.38 -13.22
C THR A 334 -6.44 14.03 -14.53
N ARG A 335 -6.53 15.36 -14.63
CA ARG A 335 -5.94 16.15 -15.71
C ARG A 335 -4.55 16.63 -15.28
N TYR A 336 -3.54 16.41 -16.13
CA TYR A 336 -2.14 16.71 -15.84
C TYR A 336 -1.35 17.18 -17.04
#